data_AF-A0A7X6Y0F6-F1
#
_entry.id   AF-A0A7X6Y0F6-F1
#
_cell.length_a   1.000
_cell.length_b   1.000
_cell.length_c   1.000
_cell.angle_alpha   90.00
_cell.angle_beta   90.00
_cell.angle_gamma   90.00
#
_symmetry.space_group_name_H-M   'P 1'
#
loop_
_entity.id
_entity.type
_entity.pdbx_description
1 polymer ?
#
loop_
_entity_poly.entity_id
_entity_poly.type
_entity_poly.pdbx_seq_one_letter_code
_entity_poly.pdbx_strand_id
1 'polypeptide(L)' 'MKEKELTILQLNDLHGYVNSHSEYFEEGKNRIYKTVGGLSRIKTIKRDIEEKENKEVLFLDNGDTFHGTYFAVNNNG' A
#
# COMPACT_ATOMS: atom_id res chain seq x y z
N MET A 1 13.19 -29.57 -14.34
CA MET A 1 12.81 -28.14 -14.54
C MET A 1 13.39 -27.35 -13.40
N LYS A 2 13.87 -26.11 -13.64
CA LYS A 2 14.28 -25.22 -12.55
C LYS A 2 13.02 -24.69 -11.86
N GLU A 3 13.01 -24.70 -10.54
CA GLU A 3 11.94 -24.06 -9.75
C GLU A 3 11.95 -22.55 -10.06
N LYS A 4 10.75 -21.99 -10.25
CA LYS A 4 10.57 -20.56 -10.45
C LYS A 4 9.74 -20.03 -9.29
N GLU A 5 10.21 -18.95 -8.69
CA GLU A 5 9.52 -18.27 -7.60
C GLU A 5 9.00 -16.92 -8.11
N LEU A 6 7.73 -16.63 -7.83
CA LEU A 6 7.07 -15.36 -8.14
C LEU A 6 6.53 -14.78 -6.84
N THR A 7 6.88 -13.53 -6.54
CA THR A 7 6.31 -12.78 -5.41
C THR A 7 5.15 -11.93 -5.91
N ILE A 8 3.99 -12.08 -5.29
CA ILE A 8 2.82 -11.26 -5.60
C ILE A 8 2.63 -10.25 -4.46
N LEU A 9 2.66 -8.97 -4.81
CA LEU A 9 2.31 -7.88 -3.92
C LEU A 9 0.95 -7.33 -4.35
N GLN A 10 0.04 -7.18 -3.40
CA GLN A 10 -1.31 -6.71 -3.65
C GLN A 10 -1.62 -5.44 -2.85
N LEU A 11 -2.22 -4.48 -3.54
CA LEU A 11 -2.89 -3.31 -2.98
C LEU A 11 -4.37 -3.36 -3.38
N ASN A 12 -5.24 -2.87 -2.50
CA ASN A 12 -6.68 -2.74 -2.74
C ASN A 12 -7.21 -1.58 -1.91
N ASP A 13 -8.37 -1.04 -2.30
CA ASP A 13 -9.14 -0.05 -1.53
C ASP A 13 -8.29 1.16 -1.11
N LEU A 14 -7.41 1.61 -2.02
CA LEU A 14 -6.55 2.76 -1.75
C LEU A 14 -7.40 4.01 -1.47
N HIS A 15 -8.57 4.11 -2.07
CA HIS A 15 -9.55 5.17 -1.87
C HIS A 15 -8.92 6.58 -1.83
N GLY A 16 -8.04 6.86 -2.80
CA GLY A 16 -7.41 8.16 -2.96
C GLY A 16 -6.42 8.55 -1.85
N TYR A 17 -5.99 7.64 -0.98
CA TYR A 17 -4.99 7.91 0.06
C TYR A 17 -3.56 7.93 -0.50
N VAL A 18 -3.25 8.98 -1.27
CA VAL A 18 -1.91 9.21 -1.83
C VAL A 18 -0.89 9.48 -0.73
N ASN A 19 -1.28 10.30 0.25
CA ASN A 19 -0.43 10.67 1.39
C ASN A 19 -0.66 9.75 2.58
N SER A 20 0.33 9.71 3.48
CA SER A 20 0.16 9.05 4.76
C SER A 20 -0.96 9.72 5.56
N HIS A 21 -1.67 8.93 6.37
CA HIS A 21 -2.81 9.39 7.16
C HIS A 21 -2.72 8.86 8.59
N SER A 22 -3.50 9.47 9.47
CA SER A 22 -3.67 9.01 10.85
C SER A 22 -4.64 7.83 10.86
N GLU A 23 -4.21 6.71 11.44
CA GLU A 23 -5.02 5.50 11.57
C GLU A 23 -5.05 5.06 13.02
N TYR A 24 -6.18 4.50 13.45
CA TYR A 24 -6.43 4.08 14.82
C TYR A 24 -5.87 2.67 15.07
N PHE A 25 -5.22 2.50 16.22
CA PHE A 25 -4.69 1.21 16.67
C PHE A 25 -5.03 0.97 18.14
N GLU A 26 -5.33 -0.28 18.46
CA GLU A 26 -5.38 -0.78 19.83
C GLU A 26 -4.06 -1.44 20.18
N GLU A 27 -3.34 -0.88 21.16
CA GLU A 27 -2.12 -1.46 21.71
C GLU A 27 -2.33 -1.84 23.18
N GLY A 28 -2.76 -3.10 23.39
CA GLY A 28 -3.12 -3.61 24.71
C GLY A 28 -4.31 -2.84 25.28
N LYS A 29 -4.06 -2.02 26.31
CA LYS A 29 -5.10 -1.17 26.93
C LYS A 29 -5.14 0.25 26.37
N ASN A 30 -4.20 0.61 25.49
CA ASN A 30 -4.08 1.96 24.96
C ASN A 30 -4.73 2.08 23.59
N ARG A 31 -5.33 3.25 23.34
CA ARG A 31 -5.87 3.67 22.06
C ARG A 31 -4.95 4.73 21.49
N ILE A 32 -4.31 4.45 20.36
CA ILE A 32 -3.33 5.36 19.77
C ILE A 32 -3.61 5.57 18.30
N TYR A 33 -3.18 6.73 17.81
CA TYR A 33 -3.20 7.05 16.39
C TYR A 33 -1.78 7.03 15.85
N LYS A 34 -1.56 6.33 14.73
CA LYS A 34 -0.25 6.29 14.05
C LYS A 34 -0.38 6.84 12.64
N THR A 35 0.70 7.43 12.15
CA THR A 35 0.78 7.81 10.74
C THR A 35 1.16 6.58 9.91
N VAL A 36 0.28 6.16 9.00
CA VAL A 36 0.45 4.96 8.17
C VAL A 36 0.08 5.22 6.70
N GLY A 37 0.22 4.20 5.86
CA GLY A 37 -0.11 4.28 4.45
C GLY A 37 0.81 5.21 3.64
N GLY A 38 0.25 5.77 2.58
CA GLY A 38 0.92 6.67 1.64
C GLY A 38 1.70 5.92 0.55
N LEU A 39 1.48 6.33 -0.71
CA LEU A 39 2.09 5.69 -1.88
C LEU A 39 3.62 5.77 -1.89
N SER A 40 4.20 6.84 -1.33
CA SER A 40 5.66 6.94 -1.20
C SER A 40 6.24 5.82 -0.33
N ARG A 41 5.59 5.49 0.80
CA ARG A 41 6.03 4.42 1.70
C ARG A 41 5.79 3.05 1.08
N ILE A 42 4.64 2.85 0.44
CA ILE A 42 4.31 1.60 -0.28
C ILE A 42 5.35 1.33 -1.38
N LYS A 43 5.71 2.34 -2.16
CA LYS A 43 6.76 2.24 -3.19
C LYS A 43 8.11 1.83 -2.61
N THR A 44 8.50 2.39 -1.46
CA THR A 44 9.74 1.99 -0.77
C THR A 44 9.70 0.53 -0.36
N ILE A 45 8.60 0.06 0.25
CA ILE A 45 8.43 -1.34 0.63
C ILE A 45 8.54 -2.27 -0.58
N LYS A 46 7.86 -1.93 -1.69
CA LYS A 46 7.91 -2.70 -2.94
C LYS A 46 9.34 -2.82 -3.46
N ARG A 47 10.09 -1.71 -3.51
CA ARG A 47 11.49 -1.70 -3.94
C ARG A 47 12.36 -2.55 -3.01
N ASP A 48 12.22 -2.41 -1.70
CA ASP A 48 13.03 -3.14 -0.73
C ASP A 48 12.78 -4.66 -0.82
N ILE A 49 11.55 -5.09 -1.16
CA ILE A 49 11.22 -6.50 -1.40
C ILE A 49 11.90 -7.01 -2.68
N GLU A 50 11.85 -6.25 -3.77
CA GLU A 50 12.52 -6.61 -5.02
C GLU A 50 14.04 -6.75 -4.85
N GLU A 51 14.66 -5.80 -4.14
CA GLU A 51 16.10 -5.75 -3.94
C GLU A 51 16.61 -6.86 -3.00
N LYS A 52 15.88 -7.16 -1.91
CA LYS A 52 16.31 -8.17 -0.93
C LYS A 52 16.17 -9.59 -1.44
N GLU A 53 15.11 -9.85 -2.19
CA GLU A 53 14.75 -11.20 -2.56
C GLU A 53 15.31 -11.59 -3.93
N ASN A 54 15.78 -10.63 -4.74
CA ASN A 54 16.17 -10.86 -6.15
C ASN A 54 15.07 -11.64 -6.91
N LYS A 55 13.80 -11.40 -6.54
CA LYS A 55 12.62 -12.14 -7.01
C LYS A 55 11.93 -11.38 -8.13
N GLU A 56 11.31 -12.14 -9.02
CA GLU A 56 10.32 -11.56 -9.92
C GLU A 56 9.10 -11.16 -9.10
N VAL A 57 8.76 -9.87 -9.13
CA VAL A 57 7.63 -9.32 -8.38
C VAL A 57 6.53 -8.90 -9.33
N LEU A 58 5.33 -9.42 -9.11
CA LEU A 58 4.09 -8.93 -9.72
C LEU A 58 3.37 -8.06 -8.70
N PHE A 59 3.26 -6.75 -8.98
CA PHE A 59 2.52 -5.81 -8.14
C PHE A 59 1.15 -5.52 -8.74
N LEU A 60 0.09 -5.78 -7.98
CA LEU A 60 -1.30 -5.69 -8.39
C LEU A 60 -2.04 -4.65 -7.57
N ASP A 61 -2.88 -3.86 -8.24
CA ASP A 61 -3.92 -3.06 -7.62
C ASP A 61 -5.27 -3.67 -7.98
N ASN A 62 -6.05 -4.03 -6.96
CA ASN A 62 -7.27 -4.83 -7.11
C ASN A 62 -8.55 -4.00 -7.13
N GLY A 63 -8.46 -2.68 -7.18
CA GLY A 63 -9.61 -1.80 -7.33
C GLY A 63 -9.94 -1.00 -6.06
N ASP A 64 -11.00 -0.21 -6.16
CA ASP A 64 -11.37 0.83 -5.19
C ASP A 64 -10.22 1.82 -4.91
N THR A 65 -9.44 2.08 -5.95
CA THR A 65 -8.31 3.02 -5.94
C THR A 65 -8.78 4.47 -5.88
N PHE A 66 -9.89 4.76 -6.57
CA PHE A 66 -10.48 6.10 -6.70
C PHE A 66 -11.52 6.37 -5.60
N HIS A 67 -11.90 7.64 -5.48
CA HIS A 67 -12.83 8.18 -4.47
C HIS A 67 -12.30 8.05 -3.02
N GLY A 68 -12.78 8.85 -2.06
CA GLY A 68 -12.43 8.72 -0.63
C GLY A 68 -11.57 9.83 0.00
N THR A 69 -10.84 10.60 -0.80
CA THR A 69 -10.15 11.82 -0.35
C THR A 69 -10.39 13.01 -1.27
N TYR A 70 -10.11 14.24 -0.80
CA TYR A 70 -10.19 15.46 -1.63
C TYR A 70 -9.38 15.34 -2.93
N PHE A 71 -8.21 14.70 -2.87
CA PHE A 71 -7.36 14.48 -4.04
C PHE A 71 -8.08 13.69 -5.14
N ALA A 72 -8.79 12.61 -4.79
CA ALA A 72 -9.52 11.80 -5.76
C ALA A 72 -10.80 12.49 -6.26
N VAL A 73 -11.51 13.19 -5.38
CA VAL A 73 -12.79 13.83 -5.74
C VAL A 73 -12.59 15.08 -6.60
N ASN A 74 -11.60 15.92 -6.29
CA ASN A 74 -11.38 17.18 -6.99
C ASN A 74 -10.78 17.01 -8.40
N ASN A 75 -10.30 15.81 -8.73
CA ASN A 75 -9.66 15.51 -10.02
C ASN A 75 -10.58 14.77 -11.02
N ASN A 76 -11.90 14.75 -10.79
CA ASN A 76 -12.90 14.01 -11.57
C ASN A 76 -12.82 12.47 -11.51
N GLY A 77 -12.29 11.94 -10.40
CA GLY A 77 -12.15 10.49 -10.18
C GLY A 77 -10.73 10.02 -10.36
#